data_AF-A0A9E1TSG2-F1
#
_entry.id   AF-A0A9E1TSG2-F1
#
_cell.length_a   1.000
_cell.length_b   1.000
_cell.length_c   1.000
_cell.angle_alpha   90.00
_cell.angle_beta   90.00
_cell.angle_gamma   90.00
#
_symmetry.space_group_name_H-M   'P 1'
#
loop_
_entity.id
_entity.type
_entity.pdbx_description
1 polymer ?
#
loop_
_entity_poly.entity_id
_entity_poly.type
_entity_poly.pdbx_seq_one_letter_code
_entity_poly.pdbx_strand_id
1 'polypeptide(L)'
;MQLTDRDPRTECSILPFQRPHQDTDSVTTSNIAAVIAVTVLHHGDMSPEEKLISIIEASGEAEILDTVDGMEAFSECEQAYNDATNDNDRISLV
;
A
#
# COMPACT_ATOMS: atom_id res chain seq x y z
N MET A 1 55.87 27.26 -28.95
CA MET A 1 54.45 26.87 -28.78
C MET A 1 54.35 25.38 -29.06
N GLN A 2 54.24 24.56 -28.01
CA GLN A 2 54.03 23.12 -28.16
C GLN A 2 52.52 22.87 -28.26
N LEU A 3 52.07 22.46 -29.44
CA LEU A 3 50.74 21.90 -29.64
C LEU A 3 50.77 20.48 -29.06
N THR A 4 50.22 20.31 -27.85
CA THR A 4 49.91 18.97 -27.37
C THR A 4 48.70 18.48 -28.14
N ASP A 5 49.00 17.72 -29.18
CA ASP A 5 48.09 16.82 -29.88
C ASP A 5 47.29 16.03 -28.84
N ARG A 6 46.00 16.32 -28.75
CA ARG A 6 45.07 15.56 -27.90
C ARG A 6 45.02 14.15 -28.48
N ASP A 7 45.64 13.20 -27.78
CA ASP A 7 45.60 11.78 -28.10
C ASP A 7 44.13 11.34 -28.31
N PRO A 8 43.72 10.92 -29.52
CA PRO A 8 42.33 10.58 -29.83
C PRO A 8 41.88 9.24 -29.24
N ARG A 9 42.71 8.55 -28.45
CA ARG A 9 42.43 7.23 -27.88
C ARG A 9 41.49 7.23 -26.67
N THR A 10 40.60 8.20 -26.56
CA THR A 10 39.46 8.00 -25.65
C THR A 10 38.48 7.09 -26.38
N GLU A 11 38.74 5.78 -26.36
CA GLU A 11 37.82 4.75 -26.83
C GLU A 11 36.44 5.09 -26.27
N CYS A 12 35.49 5.39 -27.15
CA CYS A 12 34.14 5.75 -26.76
C CYS A 12 33.51 4.56 -26.06
N SER A 13 33.63 4.50 -24.74
CA SER A 13 32.99 3.48 -23.92
C SER A 13 31.52 3.87 -23.77
N ILE A 14 30.66 3.23 -24.56
CA ILE A 14 29.22 3.34 -24.41
C ILE A 14 28.85 2.58 -23.14
N LEU A 15 28.59 3.31 -22.06
CA LEU A 15 28.02 2.73 -20.85
C LEU A 15 26.59 2.27 -21.17
N PRO A 16 26.29 0.97 -21.14
CA PRO A 16 24.94 0.50 -21.42
C PRO A 16 24.00 1.04 -20.33
N PHE A 17 22.94 1.72 -20.77
CA PHE A 17 21.88 2.13 -19.86
C PHE A 17 21.12 0.87 -19.41
N GLN A 18 21.44 0.37 -18.22
CA GLN A 18 20.58 -0.59 -17.53
C GLN A 18 19.39 0.19 -16.96
N ARG A 19 18.22 0.05 -17.59
CA ARG A 19 16.98 0.52 -16.99
C ARG A 19 16.89 -0.13 -15.59
N PRO A 20 16.65 0.66 -14.52
CA PRO A 20 16.35 0.09 -13.21
C PRO A 20 15.29 -0.99 -13.39
N HIS A 21 15.45 -2.14 -12.73
CA HIS A 21 14.40 -3.16 -12.73
C HIS A 21 13.11 -2.47 -12.32
N GLN A 22 12.18 -2.34 -13.27
CA GLN A 22 10.82 -1.97 -12.96
C GLN A 22 10.27 -3.25 -12.36
N ASP A 23 10.18 -3.33 -11.03
CA ASP A 23 9.40 -4.37 -10.37
C ASP A 23 8.02 -4.34 -11.01
N THR A 24 7.78 -5.28 -11.92
CA THR A 24 6.51 -5.43 -12.61
C THR A 24 5.53 -5.90 -11.55
N ASP A 25 4.64 -4.99 -11.14
CA ASP A 25 3.45 -5.25 -10.34
C ASP A 25 3.69 -6.04 -9.06
N SER A 26 4.33 -5.42 -8.06
CA SER A 26 4.21 -5.90 -6.67
C SER A 26 2.80 -5.61 -6.14
N VAL A 27 1.85 -6.49 -6.49
CA VAL A 27 0.52 -6.49 -5.89
C VAL A 27 0.69 -6.72 -4.40
N THR A 28 0.54 -5.65 -3.62
CA THR A 28 0.68 -5.68 -2.17
C THR A 28 -0.72 -5.66 -1.56
N THR A 29 -1.02 -6.65 -0.72
CA THR A 29 -2.28 -6.69 0.03
C THR A 29 -2.01 -6.16 1.43
N SER A 30 -2.76 -5.14 1.84
CA SER A 30 -2.70 -4.55 3.18
C SER A 30 -4.05 -4.72 3.87
N ASN A 31 -4.05 -5.10 5.14
CA ASN A 31 -5.26 -5.20 5.95
C ASN A 31 -5.49 -3.89 6.73
N ILE A 32 -6.72 -3.36 6.72
CA ILE A 32 -7.09 -2.10 7.38
C ILE A 32 -8.32 -2.37 8.25
N ALA A 33 -8.16 -2.25 9.57
CA ALA A 33 -9.26 -2.26 10.51
C ALA A 33 -9.88 -0.85 10.62
N ALA A 34 -11.17 -0.70 10.32
CA ALA A 34 -11.88 0.57 10.40
C ALA A 34 -13.34 0.39 10.86
N VAL A 35 -13.85 1.35 11.63
CA VAL A 35 -15.28 1.45 11.95
C VAL A 35 -15.92 2.41 10.95
N ILE A 36 -16.89 1.93 10.18
CA ILE A 36 -17.53 2.69 9.12
C ILE A 36 -19.00 2.92 9.47
N ALA A 37 -19.46 4.17 9.40
CA ALA A 37 -20.87 4.50 9.46
C ALA A 37 -21.48 4.42 8.06
N VAL A 38 -22.57 3.66 7.90
CA VAL A 38 -23.26 3.46 6.62
C VAL A 38 -24.72 3.89 6.72
N THR A 39 -25.26 4.41 5.61
CA THR A 39 -26.69 4.69 5.45
C THR A 39 -27.25 3.75 4.41
N VAL A 40 -28.27 2.97 4.79
CA VAL A 40 -28.84 1.94 3.93
C VAL A 40 -30.27 2.33 3.55
N LEU A 41 -30.51 2.51 2.25
CA LEU A 41 -31.87 2.66 1.73
C LEU A 41 -32.51 1.27 1.60
N HIS A 42 -33.59 1.05 2.32
CA HIS A 42 -34.30 -0.23 2.33
C HIS A 42 -35.82 -0.02 2.22
N HIS A 43 -36.53 -1.06 1.79
CA HIS A 43 -37.99 -1.08 1.78
C HIS A 43 -38.54 -1.39 3.18
N GLY A 44 -39.77 -0.96 3.47
CA GLY A 44 -40.35 -1.09 4.81
C GLY A 44 -40.69 -2.53 5.24
N ASP A 45 -40.59 -3.49 4.33
CA ASP A 45 -40.79 -4.92 4.53
C ASP A 45 -39.50 -5.69 4.89
N MET A 46 -38.35 -5.02 4.84
CA MET A 46 -37.06 -5.58 5.21
C MET A 46 -36.33 -4.71 6.22
N SER A 47 -35.51 -5.30 7.07
CA SER A 47 -34.65 -4.54 7.97
C SER A 47 -33.45 -3.92 7.22
N PRO A 48 -32.89 -2.81 7.73
CA PRO A 48 -31.67 -2.23 7.17
C PRO A 48 -30.48 -3.20 7.26
N GLU A 49 -30.45 -4.07 8.27
CA GLU A 49 -29.41 -5.09 8.46
C GLU A 49 -29.48 -6.15 7.37
N GLU A 50 -30.67 -6.73 7.12
CA GLU A 50 -30.88 -7.69 6.02
C GLU A 50 -30.56 -7.06 4.66
N LYS A 51 -30.89 -5.78 4.47
CA LYS A 51 -30.55 -5.07 3.22
C LYS A 51 -29.04 -4.92 3.07
N LEU A 52 -28.34 -4.54 4.13
CA LEU A 52 -26.89 -4.39 4.12
C LEU A 52 -26.20 -5.72 3.80
N ILE A 53 -26.62 -6.80 4.45
CA ILE A 53 -26.12 -8.16 4.19
C ILE A 53 -26.30 -8.52 2.72
N SER A 54 -27.52 -8.32 2.17
CA SER A 54 -27.78 -8.61 0.75
C SER A 54 -26.92 -7.81 -0.23
N ILE A 55 -26.55 -6.57 0.12
CA ILE A 55 -25.66 -5.73 -0.70
C ILE A 55 -24.24 -6.29 -0.68
N ILE A 56 -23.74 -6.68 0.49
CA ILE A 56 -22.39 -7.24 0.67
C ILE A 56 -22.27 -8.56 -0.11
N GLU A 57 -23.23 -9.47 0.06
CA GLU A 57 -23.25 -10.77 -0.63
C GLU A 57 -23.36 -10.62 -2.16
N ALA A 58 -24.17 -9.68 -2.64
CA ALA A 58 -24.31 -9.41 -4.07
C ALA A 58 -23.06 -8.77 -4.69
N SER A 59 -22.26 -8.05 -3.91
CA SER A 59 -21.00 -7.46 -4.37
C SER A 59 -19.94 -8.54 -4.64
N GLY A 60 -19.88 -9.58 -3.80
CA GLY A 60 -18.85 -10.62 -3.88
C GLY A 60 -17.43 -10.14 -3.55
N GLU A 61 -17.29 -8.87 -3.16
CA GLU A 61 -16.02 -8.23 -2.80
C GLU A 61 -15.75 -8.25 -1.29
N ALA A 62 -16.75 -8.60 -0.48
CA ALA A 62 -16.66 -8.58 0.97
C ALA A 62 -17.39 -9.79 1.59
N GLU A 63 -16.86 -10.26 2.71
CA GLU A 63 -17.38 -11.39 3.49
C GLU A 63 -17.88 -10.89 4.86
N ILE A 64 -18.93 -11.52 5.37
CA ILE A 64 -19.46 -11.24 6.71
C ILE A 64 -18.88 -12.29 7.65
N LEU A 65 -18.01 -11.85 8.54
CA LEU A 65 -17.42 -12.71 9.57
C LEU A 65 -18.30 -12.71 10.82
N ASP A 66 -18.53 -13.89 11.39
CA ASP A 66 -19.23 -14.00 12.66
C ASP A 66 -18.39 -13.41 13.80
N THR A 67 -19.06 -12.82 14.79
CA THR A 67 -18.40 -12.03 15.87
C THR A 67 -17.35 -12.79 16.68
N VAL A 68 -17.41 -14.12 16.70
CA VAL A 68 -16.42 -14.98 17.35
C VAL A 68 -15.12 -15.09 16.54
N ASP A 69 -15.19 -15.06 15.21
CA ASP A 69 -14.03 -15.22 14.32
C ASP A 69 -13.36 -13.89 14.02
N GLY A 70 -14.14 -12.79 13.98
CA GLY A 70 -13.59 -11.46 13.71
C GLY A 70 -12.65 -10.96 14.81
N MET A 71 -12.94 -11.24 16.08
CA MET A 71 -12.18 -10.68 17.21
C MET A 71 -10.76 -11.28 17.33
N GLU A 72 -10.56 -12.52 16.88
CA GLU A 72 -9.24 -13.15 16.82
C GLU A 72 -8.35 -12.48 15.74
N ALA A 73 -8.93 -12.16 14.57
CA ALA A 73 -8.23 -11.43 13.51
C ALA A 73 -7.83 -9.99 13.91
N PHE A 74 -8.62 -9.32 14.76
CA PHE A 74 -8.28 -7.99 15.28
C PHE A 74 -7.23 -8.05 16.41
N SER A 75 -7.15 -9.15 17.16
CA SER A 75 -6.21 -9.30 18.27
C SER A 75 -4.75 -9.37 17.79
N GLU A 76 -4.49 -9.86 16.57
CA GLU A 76 -3.14 -9.85 15.97
C GLU A 76 -2.67 -8.44 15.54
N CYS A 77 -3.60 -7.48 15.40
CA CYS A 77 -3.29 -6.12 14.95
C CYS A 77 -2.91 -5.17 16.09
N GLU A 78 -3.06 -5.57 17.36
CA GLU A 78 -2.65 -4.79 18.54
C GLU A 78 -1.12 -4.80 18.76
N GLN A 79 -0.32 -4.69 17.69
CA GLN A 79 1.04 -4.20 17.85
C GLN A 79 0.97 -2.69 18.00
N ALA A 80 1.06 -2.23 19.25
CA ALA A 80 1.10 -0.82 19.59
C ALA A 80 2.28 -0.12 18.88
N TYR A 81 2.04 0.48 17.72
CA TYR A 81 2.96 1.43 17.09
C TYR A 81 2.93 2.74 17.89
N ASN A 82 3.61 2.73 19.03
CA ASN A 82 3.73 3.88 19.93
C ASN A 82 4.85 4.85 19.54
N ASP A 83 5.42 4.75 18.34
CA ASP A 83 6.54 5.61 17.96
C ASP A 83 6.28 6.32 16.63
N ALA A 84 6.11 7.64 16.72
CA ALA A 84 6.15 8.50 15.57
C ALA A 84 7.60 8.53 15.06
N THR A 85 7.87 7.82 13.96
CA THR A 85 9.18 7.78 13.31
C THR A 85 9.45 9.13 12.63
N ASN A 86 9.91 10.10 13.41
CA ASN A 86 10.41 11.37 12.92
C ASN A 86 11.93 11.26 12.76
N ASP A 87 12.38 11.03 11.53
CA ASP A 87 13.78 10.77 11.19
C ASP A 87 14.62 12.06 11.03
N ASN A 88 14.07 13.23 11.39
CA ASN A 88 14.70 14.54 11.11
C ASN A 88 16.05 14.75 11.81
N ASP A 89 16.43 13.96 12.81
CA ASP A 89 17.71 14.09 13.52
C ASP A 89 18.93 13.59 12.71
N ARG A 90 18.75 12.94 11.55
CA ARG A 90 19.88 12.44 10.73
C ARG A 90 20.35 13.38 9.62
N ILE A 91 19.71 14.54 9.40
CA ILE A 91 20.23 15.56 8.49
C ILE A 91 21.19 16.49 9.25
N SER A 92 22.39 15.98 9.53
CA SER A 92 23.54 16.84 9.82
C SER A 92 24.04 17.39 8.47
N LEU A 93 23.68 18.62 8.15
CA LEU A 93 24.37 19.37 7.10
C LEU A 93 25.81 19.63 7.57
N VAL A 94 26.76 19.13 6.80
CA VAL A 94 28.19 19.47 6.85
C VAL A 94 28.40 20.95 6.55
#